data_AF-A0A4P6KG76-F1
#
_entry.id   AF-A0A4P6KG76-F1
#
_cell.length_a   1.000
_cell.length_b   1.000
_cell.length_c   1.000
_cell.angle_alpha   90.00
_cell.angle_beta   90.00
_cell.angle_gamma   90.00
#
_symmetry.space_group_name_H-M   'P 1'
#
loop_
_entity.id
_entity.type
_entity.pdbx_description
1 polymer ?
#
loop_
_entity_poly.entity_id
_entity_poly.type
_entity_poly.pdbx_seq_one_letter_code
_entity_poly.pdbx_strand_id
1 'polypeptide(L)'
;MTSENSNTPEADLESALDALVQSVDPVADAAVEDALEIDSAEEAAAAASAIVDEEVEEEAETAEDPYKAFKKDLRRRPGKWFVIHTYAGYERKVKSNLWNRRETMGAVDDIYEIQVPMEEVMEVKNGQRKMVTRVRIPGYVLVRMNLTEHTWSVVRHTPGVTGFVGNANNPVPLRINEAFEMLKSTVELEPAATAKGKAAANAAAQGNVEIDFEIGETITIKSGSFEGLPGTISEINPAAGKLTVLVSLFERETPVELSFDQVTKMV
;
A
#
# COMPACT_ATOMS: atom_id res chain seq x y z
N MET A 1 -69.43 -23.76 -58.85
CA MET A 1 -69.95 -24.84 -57.99
C MET A 1 -68.89 -25.14 -56.96
N THR A 2 -69.06 -25.14 -55.65
CA THR A 2 -70.14 -24.85 -54.67
C THR A 2 -69.52 -25.34 -53.34
N SER A 3 -69.70 -24.58 -52.25
CA SER A 3 -69.79 -25.08 -50.84
C SER A 3 -68.54 -25.74 -50.20
N GLU A 4 -67.99 -25.16 -49.12
CA GLU A 4 -68.32 -25.45 -47.70
C GLU A 4 -68.06 -26.92 -47.30
N ASN A 5 -67.11 -27.20 -46.39
CA ASN A 5 -67.39 -27.22 -44.95
C ASN A 5 -66.15 -27.55 -44.09
N SER A 6 -66.22 -27.10 -42.84
CA SER A 6 -65.29 -27.17 -41.70
C SER A 6 -64.81 -28.57 -41.27
N ASN A 7 -63.55 -28.66 -40.81
CA ASN A 7 -63.20 -29.51 -39.65
C ASN A 7 -61.94 -28.97 -38.94
N THR A 8 -62.10 -28.60 -37.67
CA THR A 8 -61.09 -28.07 -36.74
C THR A 8 -60.20 -29.20 -36.18
N PRO A 9 -58.91 -28.98 -35.90
CA PRO A 9 -58.19 -29.74 -34.90
C PRO A 9 -57.77 -28.81 -33.74
N GLU A 10 -58.70 -28.54 -32.83
CA GLU A 10 -58.38 -27.97 -31.50
C GLU A 10 -57.78 -29.05 -30.56
N ALA A 11 -57.59 -30.28 -31.04
CA ALA A 11 -57.11 -31.41 -30.26
C ALA A 11 -55.57 -31.57 -30.22
N ASP A 12 -54.79 -30.76 -30.95
CA ASP A 12 -53.32 -30.88 -31.00
C ASP A 12 -52.58 -29.96 -30.00
N LEU A 13 -53.26 -29.00 -29.38
CA LEU A 13 -52.63 -28.06 -28.43
C LEU A 13 -52.52 -28.63 -27.01
N GLU A 14 -53.48 -29.43 -26.54
CA GLU A 14 -53.40 -30.08 -25.23
C GLU A 14 -52.33 -31.19 -25.22
N SER A 15 -52.18 -31.95 -26.31
CA SER A 15 -51.12 -32.96 -26.47
C SER A 15 -49.72 -32.34 -26.55
N ALA A 16 -49.58 -31.15 -27.13
CA ALA A 16 -48.30 -30.45 -27.19
C ALA A 16 -47.91 -29.82 -25.85
N LEU A 17 -48.89 -29.44 -25.02
CA LEU A 17 -48.64 -28.85 -23.70
C LEU A 17 -48.26 -29.93 -22.67
N ASP A 18 -48.84 -31.12 -22.74
CA ASP A 18 -48.51 -32.24 -21.84
C ASP A 18 -47.09 -32.79 -22.12
N ALA A 19 -46.62 -32.72 -23.37
CA ALA A 19 -45.25 -33.07 -23.75
C ALA A 19 -44.18 -32.08 -23.24
N LEU A 20 -44.56 -30.81 -23.01
CA LEU A 20 -43.68 -29.76 -22.47
C LEU A 20 -43.57 -29.81 -20.94
N VAL A 21 -44.58 -30.36 -20.25
CA VAL A 21 -44.55 -30.56 -18.79
C VAL A 21 -43.77 -31.83 -18.41
N GLN A 22 -43.66 -32.82 -19.30
CA GLN A 22 -42.90 -34.05 -19.06
C GLN A 22 -41.42 -34.00 -19.43
N SER A 23 -40.93 -32.93 -20.08
CA SER A 23 -39.48 -32.69 -20.19
C SER A 23 -38.96 -31.94 -18.96
N VAL A 24 -39.08 -32.59 -17.80
CA VAL A 24 -38.30 -32.22 -16.61
C VAL A 24 -36.88 -32.71 -16.89
N ASP A 25 -35.97 -31.80 -17.21
CA ASP A 25 -34.55 -32.11 -17.33
C ASP A 25 -33.93 -32.05 -15.91
N PRO A 26 -33.66 -33.20 -15.26
CA PRO A 26 -33.14 -33.22 -13.90
C PRO A 26 -31.73 -32.63 -13.79
N VAL A 27 -31.04 -32.36 -14.91
CA VAL A 27 -29.71 -31.75 -14.92
C VAL A 27 -29.81 -30.22 -14.84
N ALA A 28 -30.89 -29.62 -15.34
CA ALA A 28 -31.10 -28.17 -15.31
C ALA A 28 -31.62 -27.68 -13.95
N ASP A 29 -32.52 -28.44 -13.30
CA ASP A 29 -33.02 -28.11 -11.95
C ASP A 29 -31.95 -28.33 -10.87
N ALA A 30 -31.08 -29.34 -11.02
CA ALA A 30 -29.96 -29.56 -10.10
C ALA A 30 -28.96 -28.39 -10.09
N ALA A 31 -28.79 -27.67 -11.19
CA ALA A 31 -27.89 -26.51 -11.25
C ALA A 31 -28.45 -25.25 -10.57
N VAL A 32 -29.77 -25.18 -10.34
CA VAL A 32 -30.42 -24.09 -9.61
C VAL A 32 -30.51 -24.41 -8.11
N GLU A 33 -30.63 -25.70 -7.76
CA GLU A 33 -30.68 -26.15 -6.36
C GLU A 33 -29.28 -26.17 -5.70
N ASP A 34 -28.21 -26.46 -6.46
CA ASP A 34 -26.81 -26.35 -6.00
C ASP A 34 -26.38 -24.89 -5.76
N ALA A 35 -27.12 -23.90 -6.29
CA ALA A 35 -26.93 -22.48 -5.99
C ALA A 35 -27.68 -22.00 -4.73
N LEU A 36 -28.52 -22.86 -4.14
CA LEU A 36 -29.35 -22.54 -2.95
C LEU A 36 -28.95 -23.32 -1.69
N GLU A 37 -28.00 -24.26 -1.76
CA GLU A 37 -27.42 -24.92 -0.57
C GLU A 37 -26.32 -24.06 0.08
N ILE A 38 -26.72 -22.94 0.69
CA ILE A 38 -25.92 -22.20 1.69
C ILE A 38 -26.44 -22.61 3.07
N ASP A 39 -26.02 -23.76 3.59
CA ASP A 39 -26.54 -24.28 4.86
C ASP A 39 -25.58 -24.05 6.06
N SER A 40 -24.65 -23.10 5.91
CA SER A 40 -23.72 -22.69 6.97
C SER A 40 -23.63 -21.17 7.09
N ALA A 41 -23.88 -20.66 8.30
CA ALA A 41 -23.71 -19.25 8.65
C ALA A 41 -22.27 -18.74 8.42
N GLU A 42 -21.29 -19.64 8.32
CA GLU A 42 -19.88 -19.32 8.04
C GLU A 42 -19.62 -19.08 6.55
N GLU A 43 -20.35 -19.77 5.67
CA GLU A 43 -20.22 -19.66 4.21
C GLU A 43 -21.03 -18.46 3.67
N ALA A 44 -22.19 -18.19 4.28
CA ALA A 44 -22.92 -16.93 4.08
C ALA A 44 -22.11 -15.72 4.56
N ALA A 45 -21.34 -15.84 5.64
CA ALA A 45 -20.44 -14.78 6.10
C ALA A 45 -19.23 -14.60 5.19
N ALA A 46 -18.69 -15.68 4.61
CA ALA A 46 -17.61 -15.61 3.63
C ALA A 46 -18.07 -15.00 2.29
N ALA A 47 -19.26 -15.35 1.82
CA ALA A 47 -19.88 -14.74 0.63
C ALA A 47 -20.23 -13.27 0.90
N ALA A 48 -20.84 -12.94 2.04
CA ALA A 48 -21.10 -11.56 2.42
C ALA A 48 -19.79 -10.75 2.58
N SER A 49 -18.73 -11.33 3.12
CA SER A 49 -17.42 -10.68 3.19
C SER A 49 -16.79 -10.47 1.80
N ALA A 50 -17.00 -11.39 0.86
CA ALA A 50 -16.51 -11.25 -0.51
C ALA A 50 -17.28 -10.18 -1.28
N ILE A 51 -18.61 -10.10 -1.09
CA ILE A 51 -19.47 -9.08 -1.71
C ILE A 51 -19.18 -7.70 -1.11
N VAL A 52 -18.93 -7.62 0.21
CA VAL A 52 -18.56 -6.37 0.88
C VAL A 52 -17.12 -5.95 0.51
N ASP A 53 -16.17 -6.87 0.33
CA ASP A 53 -14.84 -6.55 -0.21
C ASP A 53 -14.93 -6.04 -1.66
N GLU A 54 -15.85 -6.56 -2.47
CA GLU A 54 -16.06 -6.16 -3.87
C GLU A 54 -16.80 -4.81 -3.97
N GLU A 55 -17.81 -4.54 -3.12
CA GLU A 55 -18.50 -3.24 -3.03
C GLU A 55 -17.60 -2.12 -2.44
N VAL A 56 -16.72 -2.44 -1.48
CA VAL A 56 -15.73 -1.49 -0.95
C VAL A 56 -14.65 -1.15 -2.02
N GLU A 57 -14.40 -2.03 -2.99
CA GLU A 57 -13.50 -1.75 -4.10
C GLU A 57 -14.09 -0.76 -5.13
N GLU A 58 -15.42 -0.71 -5.30
CA GLU A 58 -16.13 0.20 -6.22
C GLU A 58 -16.34 1.63 -5.65
N GLU A 59 -16.61 1.81 -4.36
CA GLU A 59 -16.82 3.16 -3.79
C GLU A 59 -15.52 4.00 -3.66
N ALA A 60 -14.34 3.38 -3.75
CA ALA A 60 -13.05 4.06 -3.72
C ALA A 60 -12.55 4.47 -5.13
N GLU A 61 -13.47 4.87 -6.01
CA GLU A 61 -13.19 5.10 -7.44
C GLU A 61 -13.50 6.54 -7.89
N THR A 62 -12.76 7.52 -7.35
CA THR A 62 -12.62 8.85 -7.99
C THR A 62 -11.22 9.44 -7.78
N ALA A 63 -10.25 8.85 -8.48
CA ALA A 63 -8.94 9.39 -8.90
C ALA A 63 -8.13 8.15 -9.28
N GLU A 64 -7.41 8.16 -10.40
CA GLU A 64 -6.48 7.08 -10.73
C GLU A 64 -5.39 7.03 -9.65
N ASP A 65 -5.64 6.24 -8.61
CA ASP A 65 -4.73 6.10 -7.49
C ASP A 65 -3.47 5.40 -8.01
N PRO A 66 -2.27 6.02 -7.94
CA PRO A 66 -1.01 5.40 -8.35
C PRO A 66 -0.81 4.02 -7.70
N TYR A 67 -1.42 3.78 -6.54
CA TYR A 67 -1.41 2.50 -5.86
C TYR A 67 -2.26 1.41 -6.55
N LYS A 68 -3.43 1.74 -7.12
CA LYS A 68 -4.26 0.78 -7.90
C LYS A 68 -3.53 0.34 -9.17
N ALA A 69 -2.85 1.27 -9.86
CA ALA A 69 -2.03 0.96 -11.03
C ALA A 69 -0.85 0.03 -10.69
N PHE A 70 -0.14 0.31 -9.60
CA PHE A 70 0.97 -0.53 -9.13
C PHE A 70 0.50 -1.94 -8.72
N LYS A 71 -0.64 -2.07 -8.03
CA LYS A 71 -1.24 -3.37 -7.67
C LYS A 71 -1.59 -4.19 -8.92
N LYS A 72 -2.16 -3.56 -9.95
CA LYS A 72 -2.49 -4.20 -11.24
C LYS A 72 -1.26 -4.67 -11.98
N ASP A 73 -0.19 -3.87 -11.97
CA ASP A 73 1.09 -4.23 -12.56
C ASP A 73 1.76 -5.40 -11.82
N LEU A 74 1.76 -5.38 -10.48
CA LEU A 74 2.29 -6.45 -9.64
C LEU A 74 1.62 -7.81 -9.93
N ARG A 75 0.31 -7.80 -10.25
CA ARG A 75 -0.46 -9.00 -10.63
C ARG A 75 -0.17 -9.51 -12.04
N ARG A 76 0.21 -8.62 -12.98
CA ARG A 76 0.51 -8.99 -14.37
C ARG A 76 1.92 -9.51 -14.56
N ARG A 77 2.85 -9.09 -13.71
CA ARG A 77 4.25 -9.51 -13.72
C ARG A 77 4.37 -11.03 -13.42
N PRO A 78 5.22 -11.78 -14.14
CA PRO A 78 5.41 -13.20 -13.89
C PRO A 78 6.16 -13.47 -12.57
N GLY A 79 5.97 -14.66 -12.02
CA GLY A 79 6.60 -15.09 -10.77
C GLY A 79 5.84 -14.66 -9.51
N LYS A 80 6.23 -15.24 -8.38
CA LYS A 80 5.64 -14.96 -7.06
C LYS A 80 6.64 -14.22 -6.19
N TRP A 81 6.14 -13.39 -5.30
CA TRP A 81 6.99 -12.70 -4.33
C TRP A 81 7.27 -13.60 -3.14
N PHE A 82 8.53 -13.66 -2.73
CA PHE A 82 9.00 -14.34 -1.54
C PHE A 82 9.79 -13.36 -0.68
N VAL A 83 9.85 -13.68 0.60
CA VAL A 83 10.59 -12.91 1.59
C VAL A 83 11.80 -13.71 2.05
N ILE A 84 12.94 -13.03 2.08
CA ILE A 84 14.21 -13.56 2.56
C ILE A 84 14.57 -12.83 3.85
N HIS A 85 14.90 -13.59 4.89
CA HIS A 85 15.57 -13.06 6.06
C HIS A 85 17.07 -12.91 5.80
N THR A 86 17.59 -11.76 6.19
CA THR A 86 19.00 -11.41 6.12
C THR A 86 19.47 -10.83 7.44
N TYR A 87 20.78 -10.71 7.62
CA TYR A 87 21.31 -9.91 8.72
C TYR A 87 20.98 -8.43 8.51
N ALA A 88 20.64 -7.74 9.60
CA ALA A 88 20.38 -6.30 9.57
C ALA A 88 21.63 -5.52 9.12
N GLY A 89 21.47 -4.56 8.21
CA GLY A 89 22.56 -3.78 7.61
C GLY A 89 23.26 -4.47 6.43
N TYR A 90 22.92 -5.73 6.12
CA TYR A 90 23.43 -6.46 4.96
C TYR A 90 22.46 -6.47 3.77
N GLU A 91 21.27 -5.88 3.87
CA GLU A 91 20.17 -5.99 2.90
C GLU A 91 20.60 -5.49 1.51
N ARG A 92 21.26 -4.33 1.45
CA ARG A 92 21.78 -3.76 0.19
C ARG A 92 22.82 -4.68 -0.45
N LYS A 93 23.69 -5.26 0.38
CA LYS A 93 24.74 -6.17 -0.07
C LYS A 93 24.12 -7.49 -0.56
N VAL A 94 23.10 -7.99 0.14
CA VAL A 94 22.36 -9.20 -0.28
C VAL A 94 21.63 -8.95 -1.61
N LYS A 95 21.00 -7.79 -1.81
CA LYS A 95 20.40 -7.43 -3.12
C LYS A 95 21.42 -7.52 -4.25
N SER A 96 22.60 -6.92 -4.08
CA SER A 96 23.68 -6.99 -5.08
C SER A 96 24.24 -8.41 -5.25
N ASN A 97 24.44 -9.15 -4.16
CA ASN A 97 24.94 -10.52 -4.20
C ASN A 97 23.96 -11.45 -4.93
N LEU A 98 22.66 -11.38 -4.61
CA LEU A 98 21.62 -12.15 -5.27
C LEU A 98 21.54 -11.83 -6.75
N TRP A 99 21.69 -10.54 -7.12
CA TRP A 99 21.74 -10.12 -8.51
C TRP A 99 22.94 -10.75 -9.27
N ASN A 100 24.12 -10.73 -8.67
CA ASN A 100 25.28 -11.39 -9.27
C ASN A 100 25.14 -12.92 -9.27
N ARG A 101 24.46 -13.49 -8.26
CA ARG A 101 24.28 -14.94 -8.13
C ARG A 101 23.29 -15.48 -9.16
N ARG A 102 22.21 -14.76 -9.47
CA ARG A 102 21.29 -15.14 -10.56
C ARG A 102 22.00 -15.18 -11.91
N GLU A 103 22.94 -14.26 -12.16
CA GLU A 103 23.71 -14.23 -13.40
C GLU A 103 24.73 -15.39 -13.44
N THR A 104 25.55 -15.52 -12.40
CA THR A 104 26.63 -16.54 -12.37
C THR A 104 26.14 -17.98 -12.30
N MET A 105 24.94 -18.22 -11.75
CA MET A 105 24.36 -19.56 -11.62
C MET A 105 23.25 -19.85 -12.64
N GLY A 106 23.05 -18.98 -13.64
CA GLY A 106 22.09 -19.21 -14.71
C GLY A 106 20.63 -19.25 -14.24
N ALA A 107 20.29 -18.54 -13.16
CA ALA A 107 18.93 -18.41 -12.64
C ALA A 107 18.27 -17.09 -13.09
N VAL A 108 18.71 -16.54 -14.21
CA VAL A 108 18.25 -15.24 -14.74
C VAL A 108 16.78 -15.32 -15.16
N ASP A 109 16.35 -16.46 -15.70
CA ASP A 109 14.99 -16.66 -16.22
C ASP A 109 13.96 -16.90 -15.11
N ASP A 110 14.40 -17.40 -13.95
CA ASP A 110 13.50 -17.70 -12.84
C ASP A 110 13.46 -16.62 -11.77
N ILE A 111 14.57 -15.90 -11.52
CA ILE A 111 14.62 -14.81 -10.54
C ILE A 111 14.46 -13.50 -11.31
N TYR A 112 13.29 -12.87 -11.23
CA TYR A 112 12.98 -11.69 -12.03
C TYR A 112 13.48 -10.40 -11.41
N GLU A 113 13.18 -10.20 -10.12
CA GLU A 113 13.32 -8.91 -9.46
C GLU A 113 13.70 -9.08 -7.99
N ILE A 114 14.59 -8.22 -7.48
CA ILE A 114 15.03 -8.22 -6.08
C ILE A 114 14.91 -6.80 -5.55
N GLN A 115 14.10 -6.61 -4.52
CA GLN A 115 13.84 -5.31 -3.91
C GLN A 115 14.14 -5.31 -2.42
N VAL A 116 14.63 -4.17 -1.94
CA VAL A 116 14.86 -3.91 -0.52
C VAL A 116 13.95 -2.75 -0.15
N PRO A 117 13.07 -2.89 0.84
CA PRO A 117 12.16 -1.83 1.25
C PRO A 117 12.96 -0.73 1.91
N MET A 118 13.22 0.33 1.15
CA MET A 118 13.93 1.52 1.61
C MET A 118 12.99 2.71 1.69
N GLU A 119 13.40 3.70 2.46
CA GLU A 119 12.70 4.97 2.66
C GLU A 119 13.73 6.09 2.75
N GLU A 120 13.45 7.22 2.12
CA GLU A 120 14.33 8.38 2.17
C GLU A 120 14.03 9.21 3.41
N VAL A 121 15.02 9.35 4.30
CA VAL A 121 14.89 10.16 5.50
C VAL A 121 15.85 11.35 5.40
N MET A 122 15.34 12.53 5.73
CA MET A 122 16.15 13.76 5.81
C MET A 122 16.96 13.74 7.11
N GLU A 123 18.24 13.40 7.01
CA GLU A 123 19.15 13.44 8.16
C GLU A 123 19.91 14.77 8.17
N VAL A 124 19.79 15.53 9.26
CA VAL A 124 20.56 16.76 9.47
C VAL A 124 21.89 16.39 10.10
N LYS A 125 22.93 16.25 9.27
CA LYS A 125 24.29 15.95 9.75
C LYS A 125 25.14 17.20 9.54
N ASN A 126 25.63 17.77 10.64
CA ASN A 126 26.49 18.97 10.64
C ASN A 126 25.82 20.23 10.05
N GLY A 127 24.52 20.43 10.30
CA GLY A 127 23.76 21.58 9.80
C GLY A 127 23.38 21.52 8.32
N GLN A 128 23.90 20.55 7.56
CA GLN A 128 23.52 20.31 6.17
C GLN A 128 22.49 19.18 6.10
N ARG A 129 21.33 19.45 5.51
CA ARG A 129 20.29 18.44 5.27
C ARG A 129 20.80 17.49 4.19
N LYS A 130 20.91 16.21 4.50
CA LYS A 130 21.27 15.16 3.53
C LYS A 130 20.12 14.16 3.45
N MET A 131 19.64 13.90 2.24
CA MET A 131 18.75 12.76 1.99
C MET A 131 19.57 11.49 2.18
N VAL A 132 19.18 10.69 3.18
CA VAL A 132 19.79 9.40 3.48
C VAL A 132 18.72 8.33 3.36
N THR A 133 18.92 7.42 2.41
CA THR A 133 18.07 6.25 2.26
C THR A 133 18.32 5.29 3.42
N ARG A 134 17.28 4.98 4.20
CA ARG A 134 17.29 4.00 5.30
C ARG A 134 16.41 2.80 4.94
N VAL A 135 16.75 1.63 5.47
CA VAL A 135 15.92 0.43 5.29
C VAL A 135 14.70 0.54 6.22
N ARG A 136 13.49 0.43 5.67
CA ARG A 136 12.22 0.54 6.41
C ARG A 136 12.02 -0.66 7.34
N ILE A 137 12.33 -1.86 6.84
CA ILE A 137 12.18 -3.12 7.57
C ILE A 137 13.54 -3.85 7.58
N PRO A 138 14.32 -3.75 8.67
CA PRO A 138 15.67 -4.31 8.72
C PRO A 138 15.63 -5.85 8.71
N GLY A 139 16.56 -6.46 7.98
CA GLY A 139 16.68 -7.91 7.86
C GLY A 139 15.72 -8.57 6.86
N TYR A 140 15.01 -7.79 6.04
CA TYR A 140 14.07 -8.31 5.05
C TYR A 140 14.45 -7.88 3.63
N VAL A 141 14.46 -8.85 2.71
CA VAL A 141 14.65 -8.64 1.27
C VAL A 141 13.53 -9.34 0.52
N LEU A 142 12.90 -8.65 -0.42
CA LEU A 142 11.86 -9.21 -1.27
C LEU A 142 12.46 -9.67 -2.59
N VAL A 143 12.00 -10.83 -3.06
CA VAL A 143 12.43 -11.41 -4.32
C VAL A 143 11.22 -11.94 -5.08
N ARG A 144 11.11 -11.55 -6.36
CA ARG A 144 10.12 -12.10 -7.29
C ARG A 144 10.78 -13.19 -8.11
N MET A 145 10.32 -14.42 -7.95
CA MET A 145 10.87 -15.54 -8.69
C MET A 145 9.86 -16.67 -8.90
N ASN A 146 10.23 -17.62 -9.77
CA ASN A 146 9.66 -18.95 -9.80
C ASN A 146 10.41 -19.83 -8.79
N LEU A 147 9.68 -20.50 -7.90
CA LEU A 147 10.28 -21.39 -6.91
C LEU A 147 10.59 -22.74 -7.55
N THR A 148 11.87 -23.04 -7.71
CA THR A 148 12.43 -24.32 -8.14
C THR A 148 13.54 -24.72 -7.16
N GLU A 149 13.97 -25.99 -7.17
CA GLU A 149 15.07 -26.44 -6.32
C GLU A 149 16.36 -25.63 -6.58
N HIS A 150 16.60 -25.28 -7.86
CA HIS A 150 17.74 -24.47 -8.27
C HIS A 150 17.67 -23.05 -7.69
N THR A 151 16.55 -22.35 -7.86
CA THR A 151 16.41 -20.96 -7.38
C THR A 151 16.40 -20.89 -5.85
N TRP A 152 15.81 -21.90 -5.21
CA TRP A 152 15.88 -22.06 -3.76
C TRP A 152 17.33 -22.19 -3.26
N SER A 153 18.12 -23.06 -3.90
CA SER A 153 19.54 -23.24 -3.59
C SER A 153 20.36 -21.96 -3.84
N VAL A 154 20.07 -21.24 -4.94
CA VAL A 154 20.73 -19.97 -5.28
C VAL A 154 20.57 -18.95 -4.15
N VAL A 155 19.35 -18.77 -3.67
CA VAL A 155 19.05 -17.81 -2.60
C VAL A 155 19.68 -18.26 -1.28
N ARG A 156 19.52 -19.53 -0.90
CA ARG A 156 19.99 -20.02 0.39
C ARG A 156 21.51 -20.02 0.54
N HIS A 157 22.24 -20.28 -0.53
CA HIS A 157 23.71 -20.25 -0.51
C HIS A 157 24.31 -18.86 -0.78
N THR A 158 23.48 -17.82 -0.88
CA THR A 158 23.97 -16.45 -1.04
C THR A 158 24.46 -15.88 0.30
N PRO A 159 25.67 -15.31 0.38
CA PRO A 159 26.19 -14.75 1.62
C PRO A 159 25.32 -13.61 2.17
N GLY A 160 25.01 -13.69 3.46
CA GLY A 160 24.18 -12.70 4.17
C GLY A 160 22.69 -13.09 4.25
N VAL A 161 22.28 -14.14 3.56
CA VAL A 161 20.94 -14.75 3.66
C VAL A 161 20.93 -15.76 4.81
N THR A 162 19.93 -15.66 5.69
CA THR A 162 19.71 -16.65 6.77
C THR A 162 18.70 -17.71 6.34
N GLY A 163 17.74 -17.35 5.49
CA GLY A 163 16.78 -18.27 4.89
C GLY A 163 15.55 -17.55 4.35
N PHE A 164 14.60 -18.34 3.86
CA PHE A 164 13.26 -17.84 3.53
C PHE A 164 12.43 -17.66 4.79
N VAL A 165 11.49 -16.71 4.74
CA VAL A 165 10.50 -16.52 5.80
C VAL A 165 9.43 -17.62 5.70
N GLY A 166 9.06 -18.18 6.85
CA GLY A 166 8.14 -19.32 6.94
C GLY A 166 8.89 -20.64 7.11
N ASN A 167 8.38 -21.71 6.50
CA ASN A 167 8.97 -23.04 6.62
C ASN A 167 10.30 -23.07 5.86
N ALA A 168 11.40 -23.37 6.56
CA ALA A 168 12.76 -23.35 5.99
C ALA A 168 12.92 -24.20 4.71
N ASN A 169 12.12 -25.27 4.59
CA ASN A 169 12.13 -26.20 3.46
C ASN A 169 11.06 -25.91 2.41
N ASN A 170 10.04 -25.10 2.71
CA ASN A 170 8.97 -24.79 1.77
C ASN A 170 8.58 -23.30 1.92
N PRO A 171 9.23 -22.40 1.16
CA PRO A 171 8.92 -20.98 1.20
C PRO A 171 7.47 -20.72 0.80
N VAL A 172 6.75 -19.94 1.61
CA VAL A 172 5.39 -19.52 1.28
C VAL A 172 5.46 -18.24 0.45
N PRO A 173 4.81 -18.18 -0.74
CA PRO A 173 4.73 -16.95 -1.50
C PRO A 173 3.83 -15.93 -0.79
N LEU A 174 4.19 -14.65 -0.86
CA LEU A 174 3.35 -13.56 -0.38
C LEU A 174 2.10 -13.42 -1.25
N ARG A 175 0.99 -13.02 -0.60
CA ARG A 175 -0.18 -12.51 -1.31
C ARG A 175 0.19 -11.19 -1.99
N ILE A 176 -0.50 -10.85 -3.08
CA ILE A 176 -0.24 -9.61 -3.83
C ILE A 176 -0.40 -8.38 -2.93
N ASN A 177 -1.40 -8.37 -2.06
CA ASN A 177 -1.65 -7.28 -1.10
C ASN A 177 -0.49 -7.12 -0.10
N GLU A 178 0.07 -8.22 0.40
CA GLU A 178 1.20 -8.20 1.34
C GLU A 178 2.48 -7.72 0.65
N ALA A 179 2.75 -8.22 -0.56
CA ALA A 179 3.89 -7.77 -1.35
C ALA A 179 3.78 -6.27 -1.69
N PHE A 180 2.58 -5.81 -2.02
CA PHE A 180 2.29 -4.40 -2.26
C PHE A 180 2.56 -3.54 -1.01
N GLU A 181 2.05 -3.91 0.16
CA GLU A 181 2.21 -3.16 1.41
C GLU A 181 3.68 -3.03 1.84
N MET A 182 4.48 -4.06 1.55
CA MET A 182 5.92 -4.09 1.80
C MET A 182 6.71 -3.24 0.78
N LEU A 183 6.28 -3.19 -0.48
CA LEU A 183 6.95 -2.48 -1.57
C LEU A 183 6.48 -1.04 -1.78
N LYS A 184 5.34 -0.64 -1.20
CA LYS A 184 4.74 0.69 -1.43
C LYS A 184 5.67 1.87 -1.12
N SER A 185 6.61 1.71 -0.19
CA SER A 185 7.60 2.76 0.13
C SER A 185 8.77 2.81 -0.86
N THR A 186 8.95 1.77 -1.66
CA THR A 186 9.99 1.69 -2.70
C THR A 186 9.46 2.22 -4.04
N VAL A 187 8.15 2.30 -4.20
CA VAL A 187 7.54 3.03 -5.31
C VAL A 187 7.64 4.49 -4.97
N GLU A 188 8.67 5.14 -5.51
CA GLU A 188 8.66 6.58 -5.67
C GLU A 188 7.39 6.91 -6.45
N LEU A 189 6.40 7.46 -5.75
CA LEU A 189 5.34 8.20 -6.38
C LEU A 189 6.04 9.34 -7.12
N GLU A 190 6.34 9.14 -8.40
CA GLU A 190 6.50 10.25 -9.33
C GLU A 190 5.32 11.18 -9.03
N PRO A 191 5.55 12.41 -8.51
CA PRO A 191 4.45 13.29 -8.21
C PRO A 191 3.78 13.58 -9.54
N ALA A 192 2.62 12.96 -9.76
CA ALA A 192 1.73 13.33 -10.82
C ALA A 192 1.56 14.85 -10.73
N ALA A 193 2.01 15.52 -11.78
CA ALA A 193 2.08 16.96 -11.88
C ALA A 193 0.78 17.59 -11.38
N THR A 194 0.92 18.45 -10.36
CA THR A 194 0.01 19.57 -10.05
C THR A 194 -1.48 19.34 -10.34
N ALA A 195 -2.21 18.78 -9.36
CA ALA A 195 -3.64 19.02 -9.24
C ALA A 195 -3.89 19.86 -7.98
N LYS A 196 -4.04 21.19 -8.19
CA LYS A 196 -4.53 22.11 -7.18
C LYS A 196 -5.95 21.68 -6.74
N GLY A 197 -6.13 21.52 -5.43
CA GLY A 197 -7.36 21.97 -4.75
C GLY A 197 -8.24 20.89 -4.12
N LYS A 198 -8.20 20.86 -2.77
CA LYS A 198 -9.26 20.48 -1.78
C LYS A 198 -9.78 19.03 -1.87
N ALA A 199 -9.84 18.22 -0.82
CA ALA A 199 -9.93 18.43 0.64
C ALA A 199 -9.34 17.16 1.32
N ALA A 200 -8.47 17.25 2.34
CA ALA A 200 -8.82 17.40 3.75
C ALA A 200 -9.89 16.41 4.26
N ALA A 201 -9.46 15.19 4.67
CA ALA A 201 -9.88 14.56 5.92
C ALA A 201 -9.01 13.33 6.25
N ASN A 202 -8.28 13.43 7.36
CA ASN A 202 -7.76 12.34 8.20
C ASN A 202 -6.60 11.45 7.70
N ALA A 203 -5.37 11.94 7.91
CA ALA A 203 -4.28 11.10 8.44
C ALA A 203 -3.21 11.97 9.12
N ALA A 204 -3.39 12.23 10.42
CA ALA A 204 -2.28 12.42 11.33
C ALA A 204 -1.47 11.09 11.35
N ALA A 205 -0.14 11.03 11.34
CA ALA A 205 0.82 11.97 11.85
C ALA A 205 2.18 11.77 11.16
N GLN A 206 2.69 12.82 10.54
CA GLN A 206 4.00 13.42 10.81
C GLN A 206 4.11 14.63 9.88
N GLY A 207 3.69 15.77 10.41
CA GLY A 207 3.51 17.00 9.66
C GLY A 207 4.83 17.49 9.08
N ASN A 208 4.84 17.67 7.76
CA ASN A 208 5.51 18.82 7.18
C ASN A 208 4.88 20.05 7.82
N VAL A 209 5.50 20.58 8.87
CA VAL A 209 5.22 21.93 9.33
C VAL A 209 5.66 22.84 8.19
N GLU A 210 4.70 23.36 7.44
CA GLU A 210 4.90 24.50 6.56
C GLU A 210 5.31 25.66 7.47
N ILE A 211 6.61 25.99 7.47
CA ILE A 211 7.19 26.94 8.43
C ILE A 211 6.91 28.36 7.92
N ASP A 212 5.74 28.89 8.26
CA ASP A 212 5.31 30.27 7.93
C ASP A 212 5.80 31.29 8.99
N PHE A 213 7.09 31.29 9.31
CA PHE A 213 7.70 32.26 10.24
C PHE A 213 8.82 33.03 9.58
N GLU A 214 8.84 34.35 9.77
CA GLU A 214 9.90 35.24 9.28
C GLU A 214 10.71 35.86 10.43
N ILE A 215 11.98 36.16 10.16
CA ILE A 215 12.87 36.81 11.13
C ILE A 215 12.40 38.27 11.32
N GLY A 216 12.29 38.70 12.57
CA GLY A 216 11.79 40.04 12.93
C GLY A 216 10.28 40.10 13.19
N GLU A 217 9.58 38.98 13.08
CA GLU A 217 8.14 38.90 13.33
C GLU A 217 7.81 38.84 14.83
N THR A 218 6.71 39.49 15.22
CA THR A 218 6.19 39.47 16.59
C THR A 218 5.30 38.25 16.79
N ILE A 219 5.59 37.49 17.84
CA ILE A 219 4.88 36.26 18.20
C ILE A 219 4.49 36.28 19.68
N THR A 220 3.49 35.47 20.02
CA THR A 220 3.12 35.16 21.40
C THR A 220 3.51 33.73 21.74
N ILE A 221 4.08 33.52 22.92
CA ILE A 221 4.48 32.20 23.38
C ILE A 221 3.25 31.46 23.91
N LYS A 222 2.95 30.29 23.34
CA LYS A 222 1.80 29.45 23.69
C LYS A 222 2.08 28.48 24.84
N SER A 223 3.33 28.07 25.04
CA SER A 223 3.66 27.10 26.10
C SER A 223 5.11 27.22 26.58
N GLY A 224 5.32 26.85 27.85
CA GLY A 224 6.63 26.89 28.52
C GLY A 224 6.68 27.94 29.63
N SER A 225 7.86 28.13 30.24
CA SER A 225 8.04 29.06 31.36
C SER A 225 7.78 30.54 31.05
N PHE A 226 7.59 30.87 29.77
CA PHE A 226 7.38 32.21 29.25
C PHE A 226 6.04 32.34 28.49
N GLU A 227 5.10 31.43 28.74
CA GLU A 227 3.76 31.44 28.16
C GLU A 227 3.03 32.78 28.38
N GLY A 228 2.39 33.28 27.31
CA GLY A 228 1.65 34.55 27.31
C GLY A 228 2.50 35.81 27.15
N LEU A 229 3.84 35.71 27.11
CA LEU A 229 4.70 36.87 26.85
C LEU A 229 4.85 37.11 25.34
N PRO A 230 4.84 38.39 24.91
CA PRO A 230 5.19 38.74 23.54
C PRO A 230 6.71 38.66 23.35
N GLY A 231 7.13 38.24 22.15
CA GLY A 231 8.53 38.21 21.76
C GLY A 231 8.71 38.38 20.26
N THR A 232 9.94 38.67 19.86
CA THR A 232 10.32 38.86 18.45
C THR A 232 11.28 37.76 18.01
N ILE A 233 11.06 37.20 16.82
CA ILE A 233 11.94 36.15 16.27
C ILE A 233 13.28 36.78 15.86
N SER A 234 14.37 36.36 16.50
CA SER A 234 15.73 36.80 16.16
C SER A 234 16.39 35.88 15.13
N GLU A 235 16.20 34.57 15.26
CA GLU A 235 16.81 33.57 14.39
C GLU A 235 15.90 32.35 14.27
N ILE A 236 15.81 31.79 13.06
CA ILE A 236 15.02 30.59 12.78
C ILE A 236 16.01 29.49 12.42
N ASN A 237 15.99 28.40 13.18
CA ASN A 237 16.73 27.19 12.85
C ASN A 237 15.75 26.10 12.38
N PRO A 238 15.35 26.13 11.09
CA PRO A 238 14.39 25.16 10.54
C PRO A 238 14.97 23.74 10.50
N ALA A 239 16.30 23.59 10.60
CA ALA A 239 16.96 22.29 10.62
C ALA A 239 16.87 21.60 11.99
N ALA A 240 16.87 22.37 13.09
CA ALA A 240 16.80 21.85 14.46
C ALA A 240 15.38 21.87 15.05
N GLY A 241 14.39 22.46 14.35
CA GLY A 241 13.05 22.61 14.93
C GLY A 241 12.95 23.73 15.97
N LYS A 242 13.92 24.64 16.02
CA LYS A 242 14.08 25.64 17.09
C LYS A 242 14.08 27.07 16.57
N LEU A 243 13.60 27.98 17.41
CA LEU A 243 13.50 29.43 17.22
C LEU A 243 14.24 30.13 18.36
N THR A 244 15.09 31.08 18.03
CA THR A 244 15.66 32.01 19.01
C THR A 244 14.76 33.24 19.07
N VAL A 245 14.04 33.38 20.17
CA VAL A 245 13.05 34.44 20.37
C VAL A 245 13.57 35.40 21.44
N LEU A 246 13.50 36.70 21.15
CA LEU A 246 13.77 37.75 22.11
C LEU A 246 12.49 38.03 22.88
N VAL A 247 12.44 37.59 24.13
CA VAL A 247 11.31 37.85 25.03
C VAL A 247 11.56 39.17 25.75
N SER A 248 10.60 40.08 25.67
CA SER A 248 10.67 41.36 26.37
C SER A 248 10.24 41.20 27.83
N LEU A 249 11.20 41.20 28.75
CA LEU A 249 10.96 41.04 30.18
C LEU A 249 11.63 42.19 30.96
N PHE A 250 10.85 42.99 31.67
CA PHE A 250 11.34 44.15 32.47
C PHE A 250 12.18 45.16 31.67
N GLU A 251 11.72 45.58 30.48
CA GLU A 251 12.43 46.51 29.58
C GLU A 251 13.81 45.99 29.11
N ARG A 252 14.05 44.68 29.22
CA ARG A 252 15.25 44.01 28.72
C ARG A 252 14.85 42.86 27.82
N GLU A 253 15.52 42.73 26.68
CA GLU A 253 15.32 41.62 25.77
C GLU A 253 16.21 40.45 26.21
N THR A 254 15.59 39.30 26.52
CA THR A 254 16.30 38.08 26.85
C THR A 254 16.11 37.04 25.74
N PRO A 255 17.19 36.54 25.11
CA PRO A 255 17.08 35.50 24.10
C PRO A 255 16.75 34.15 24.74
N VAL A 256 15.71 33.50 24.23
CA VAL A 256 15.24 32.17 24.68
C VAL A 256 15.05 31.27 23.47
N GLU A 257 15.47 30.01 23.57
CA GLU A 257 15.21 28.98 22.56
C GLU A 257 13.84 28.35 22.78
N LEU A 258 12.97 28.37 21.76
CA LEU A 258 11.64 27.77 21.76
C LEU A 258 11.43 26.90 20.53
N SER A 259 10.49 25.94 20.59
CA SER A 259 10.14 25.11 19.43
C SER A 259 8.98 25.73 18.63
N PHE A 260 8.83 25.37 17.35
CA PHE A 260 7.77 25.89 16.47
C PHE A 260 6.35 25.68 17.04
N ASP A 261 6.11 24.57 17.75
CA ASP A 261 4.81 24.25 18.34
C ASP A 261 4.44 25.14 19.55
N GLN A 262 5.43 25.82 20.12
CA GLN A 262 5.30 26.59 21.36
C GLN A 262 5.02 28.07 21.10
N VAL A 263 4.95 28.50 19.85
CA VAL A 263 4.77 29.90 19.48
C VAL A 263 3.53 30.08 18.60
N THR A 264 2.95 31.26 18.62
CA THR A 264 1.80 31.63 17.81
C THR A 264 2.02 33.01 17.21
N LYS A 265 1.84 33.12 15.90
CA LYS A 265 1.98 34.38 15.16
C LYS A 265 0.94 35.39 15.63
N MET A 266 1.39 36.61 15.89
CA MET A 266 0.52 37.74 16.18
C MET A 266 0.39 38.53 14.87
N VAL A 267 -0.80 38.49 14.27
CA VAL A 267 -1.13 39.24 13.03
C VAL A 267 -1.38 40.70 13.37
#